data_AF-A0A8T7DI38-F1
#
_entry.id   AF-A0A8T7DI38-F1
#
_cell.length_a   1.000
_cell.length_b   1.000
_cell.length_c   1.000
_cell.angle_alpha   90.00
_cell.angle_beta   90.00
_cell.angle_gamma   90.00
#
_symmetry.space_group_name_H-M   'P 1'
#
loop_
_entity.id
_entity.type
_entity.pdbx_description
1 polymer ?
#
loop_
_entity_poly.entity_id
_entity_poly.type
_entity_poly.pdbx_seq_one_letter_code
_entity_poly.pdbx_strand_id
1 'polypeptide(L)' 'ARQFDAKELLVLTSQEVVDLLVDEESASLAELEDFIMIPIKFQVEALFTQEQYDIVIM' A
#
# COMPACT_ATOMS: atom_id res chain seq x y z
N ALA A 1 -20.37 16.67 -4.02
CA ALA A 1 -18.96 16.96 -3.66
C ALA A 1 -18.29 15.64 -3.30
N ARG A 2 -17.62 15.00 -4.25
CA ARG A 2 -16.73 13.85 -4.04
C ARG A 2 -15.60 14.03 -5.04
N GLN A 3 -14.69 14.92 -4.68
CA GLN A 3 -13.43 15.08 -5.38
C GLN A 3 -12.50 14.08 -4.70
N PHE A 4 -11.72 13.32 -5.46
CA PHE A 4 -10.97 12.10 -5.08
C PHE A 4 -11.75 10.79 -5.21
N ASP A 5 -12.21 10.48 -6.43
CA ASP A 5 -12.29 9.07 -6.87
C ASP A 5 -10.84 8.57 -7.01
N ALA A 6 -10.25 8.10 -5.90
CA ALA A 6 -8.95 7.44 -5.89
C ALA A 6 -9.06 6.17 -6.72
N LYS A 7 -8.32 6.08 -7.82
CA LYS A 7 -8.33 4.90 -8.69
C LYS A 7 -7.39 3.83 -8.20
N GLU A 8 -6.35 4.24 -7.48
CA GLU A 8 -5.31 3.37 -6.95
C GLU A 8 -4.60 4.07 -5.78
N LEU A 9 -4.18 3.29 -4.79
CA LEU A 9 -3.28 3.73 -3.73
C LEU A 9 -1.89 3.19 -4.00
N LEU A 10 -0.88 4.05 -3.95
CA LEU A 10 0.52 3.65 -3.99
C LEU A 10 1.15 3.86 -2.63
N VAL A 11 1.63 2.78 -2.04
CA VAL A 11 2.35 2.76 -0.78
C VAL A 11 3.83 2.60 -1.07
N LEU A 12 4.60 3.62 -0.69
CA LEU A 12 6.05 3.64 -0.76
C LEU A 12 6.59 3.20 0.60
N THR A 13 7.35 2.11 0.66
CA THR A 13 7.88 1.59 1.94
C THR A 13 9.17 0.81 1.72
N SER A 14 9.83 0.38 2.79
CA SER A 14 11.05 -0.42 2.71
C SER A 14 10.77 -1.81 2.15
N GLN A 15 11.82 -2.45 1.61
CA GLN A 15 11.69 -3.79 1.03
C GLN A 15 11.20 -4.83 2.05
N GLU A 16 11.74 -4.80 3.27
CA GLU A 16 11.36 -5.74 4.34
C GLU A 16 9.86 -5.68 4.66
N VAL A 17 9.27 -4.49 4.61
CA VAL A 17 7.83 -4.30 4.86
C VAL A 17 7.00 -4.79 3.66
N VAL A 18 7.44 -4.54 2.42
CA VAL A 18 6.74 -5.07 1.23
C VAL A 18 6.73 -6.60 1.25
N ASP A 19 7.89 -7.22 1.52
CA ASP A 19 8.01 -8.68 1.54
C ASP A 19 7.10 -9.27 2.64
N LEU A 20 7.09 -8.69 3.85
CA LEU A 20 6.17 -9.10 4.92
C LEU A 20 4.69 -8.98 4.50
N LEU A 21 4.33 -7.86 3.88
CA LEU A 21 2.95 -7.58 3.48
C LEU A 21 2.46 -8.49 2.36
N VAL A 22 3.33 -8.79 1.38
CA VAL A 22 2.99 -9.61 0.21
C VAL A 22 3.04 -11.10 0.53
N ASP A 23 3.95 -11.54 1.41
CA ASP A 23 4.10 -12.97 1.71
C ASP A 23 3.27 -13.38 2.94
N GLU A 24 3.40 -12.66 4.07
CA GLU A 24 2.79 -13.07 5.34
C GLU A 24 1.40 -12.46 5.55
N GLU A 25 1.23 -11.16 5.29
CA GLU A 25 -0.02 -10.42 5.57
C GLU A 25 -0.92 -10.23 4.32
N SER A 26 -0.71 -11.03 3.28
CA SER A 26 -1.45 -10.92 2.01
C SER A 26 -2.97 -11.05 2.16
N ALA A 27 -3.43 -11.88 3.10
CA ALA A 27 -4.86 -12.03 3.41
C ALA A 27 -5.44 -10.75 4.01
N SER A 28 -4.74 -10.15 4.99
CA SER A 28 -5.11 -8.88 5.61
C SER A 28 -5.19 -7.75 4.57
N LEU A 29 -4.26 -7.74 3.60
CA LEU A 29 -4.28 -6.78 2.49
C LEU A 29 -5.48 -6.98 1.57
N ALA A 30 -5.79 -8.21 1.17
CA ALA A 30 -6.93 -8.49 0.30
C ALA A 30 -8.27 -8.05 0.96
N GLU A 31 -8.44 -8.30 2.25
CA GLU A 31 -9.61 -7.82 3.00
C GLU A 31 -9.68 -6.29 3.03
N LEU A 32 -8.54 -5.61 3.15
CA LEU A 32 -8.48 -4.15 3.12
C LEU A 32 -8.86 -3.61 1.74
N GLU A 33 -8.32 -4.17 0.66
CA GLU A 33 -8.66 -3.80 -0.72
C GLU A 33 -10.16 -3.96 -1.00
N ASP A 34 -10.75 -5.07 -0.56
CA ASP A 34 -12.20 -5.32 -0.67
C ASP A 34 -13.02 -4.33 0.15
N PHE A 35 -12.54 -3.91 1.32
CA PHE A 35 -13.22 -2.95 2.18
C PHE A 35 -13.21 -1.52 1.60
N ILE A 36 -12.06 -1.06 1.11
CA ILE A 36 -11.92 0.29 0.55
C ILE A 36 -12.34 0.38 -0.92
N MET A 37 -12.46 -0.77 -1.60
CA MET A 37 -12.74 -0.90 -3.04
C MET A 37 -11.78 -0.09 -3.93
N ILE A 38 -10.53 0.02 -3.51
CA ILE A 38 -9.45 0.71 -4.22
C ILE A 38 -8.23 -0.23 -4.20
N PRO A 39 -7.65 -0.56 -5.37
CA PRO A 39 -6.46 -1.39 -5.43
C PRO A 39 -5.26 -0.69 -4.78
N ILE A 40 -4.43 -1.47 -4.09
CA ILE A 40 -3.22 -1.02 -3.40
C ILE A 40 -2.00 -1.58 -4.13
N LYS A 41 -1.09 -0.70 -4.50
CA LYS A 41 0.23 -1.05 -5.01
C LYS A 41 1.31 -0.72 -4.00
N PHE A 42 2.33 -1.54 -3.98
CA PHE A 42 3.53 -1.33 -3.20
C PHE A 42 4.69 -1.01 -4.12
N GLN A 43 5.48 0.00 -3.74
CA GLN A 43 6.75 0.31 -4.37
C GLN A 43 7.82 0.39 -3.29
N VAL A 44 8.91 -0.32 -3.53
CA VAL A 44 10.06 -0.36 -2.63
C VAL A 44 10.87 0.92 -2.78
N GLU A 45 11.07 1.62 -1.67
CA GLU A 45 11.99 2.76 -1.58
C GLU A 45 13.23 2.37 -0.79
N ALA A 46 14.38 2.29 -1.48
CA ALA A 46 15.63 1.77 -0.94
C ALA A 46 16.22 2.62 0.19
N LEU A 47 15.81 3.89 0.31
CA LEU A 47 16.25 4.80 1.36
C LEU A 47 15.34 4.78 2.59
N PHE A 48 14.20 4.10 2.51
CA PHE A 48 13.23 4.07 3.61
C PHE A 48 13.61 2.97 4.59
N THR A 49 13.56 3.32 5.88
CA THR A 49 13.57 2.33 6.96
C THR A 49 12.18 1.71 7.10
N GLN A 50 12.07 0.60 7.84
CA GLN A 50 10.78 -0.06 8.10
C GLN A 50 9.69 0.83 8.72
N GLU A 51 10.08 1.94 9.37
CA GLU A 51 9.15 2.88 10.01
C GLU A 51 8.74 4.02 9.06
N GLN A 52 9.38 4.12 7.89
CA GLN A 52 9.12 5.16 6.91
C GLN A 52 8.24 4.62 5.80
N TYR A 53 7.10 5.28 5.61
CA TYR A 53 6.21 4.99 4.50
C TYR A 53 5.48 6.25 4.05
N ASP A 54 5.17 6.31 2.76
CA ASP A 54 4.35 7.35 2.17
C ASP A 54 3.19 6.73 1.39
N ILE A 55 2.04 7.41 1.38
CA ILE A 55 0.83 6.97 0.67
C ILE A 55 0.43 8.03 -0.34
N VAL A 56 0.37 7.63 -1.61
CA VAL A 56 -0.01 8.49 -2.73
C VAL A 56 -1.34 8.02 -3.30
N ILE A 57 -2.26 8.97 -3.50
CA ILE A 57 -3.56 8.74 -4.13
C ILE A 57 -3.44 9.06 -5.62
N MET A 58 -3.76 8.10 -6.49
CA MET A 58 -3.74 8.24 -7.96
C MET A 58 -5.13 8.31 -8.59
#